data_AF-A0A960T6Z3-F1
#
_entry.id   AF-A0A960T6Z3-F1
#
_cell.length_a   1.000
_cell.length_b   1.000
_cell.length_c   1.000
_cell.angle_alpha   90.00
_cell.angle_beta   90.00
_cell.angle_gamma   90.00
#
_symmetry.space_group_name_H-M   'P 1'
#
loop_
_entity.id
_entity.type
_entity.pdbx_description
1 polymer ?
#
loop_
_entity_poly.entity_id
_entity_poly.type
_entity_poly.pdbx_seq_one_letter_code
_entity_poly.pdbx_strand_id
1 'polypeptide(L)'
;DTHAFLLHTREVVYLHDGEVAVIQPDKLEVYDRSMAEVLKESETVASQNEDVTKGTYEHYTLKEIFEQPQTIRNALLARYLEDYGTVCLEELGLDAHEFIRAERVLILACGTSWHAGFVAAYMLEELARIPTQIEISSEFRYKNPIVQDNTLVVAISQSGETADTIAAMRELKAKGASVIAICNKQGSTLAREADGCIFLRAGAEIGVCSTKAFTSQLVVLSLFTLMLARMRHMSREEGAELLKALQGLPDQVQAVLNQTPYIQVLARKYARFENFFYLGRRYMYPAALEGALKLKEISYINANGYPAGEMKHGPIALIDAKCPTVAFCADKLTYEKTLSNLMEVKARGGPILAIAEEGAEGITGIADDVIFVPRTVDALSAIPSSVAAQLFAYFVAKERGAEIDQPRNLAKSVTVE
;
A
#
# COMPACT_ATOMS: atom_id res chain seq x y z
N ASP A 1 8.40 0.86 20.48
CA ASP A 1 8.30 2.05 19.60
C ASP A 1 9.37 3.05 20.03
N THR A 2 10.25 3.47 19.11
CA THR A 2 11.36 4.38 19.43
C THR A 2 10.87 5.81 19.65
N HIS A 3 9.79 6.23 18.98
CA HIS A 3 9.29 7.61 19.05
C HIS A 3 8.86 8.04 20.46
N ALA A 4 8.39 7.11 21.29
CA ALA A 4 7.93 7.37 22.65
C ALA A 4 9.02 7.95 23.57
N PHE A 5 10.30 7.75 23.26
CA PHE A 5 11.41 8.16 24.12
C PHE A 5 12.52 8.94 23.40
N LEU A 6 12.38 9.26 22.11
CA LEU A 6 13.37 10.03 21.33
C LEU A 6 13.64 11.44 21.88
N LEU A 7 12.71 12.00 22.68
CA LEU A 7 12.91 13.26 23.40
C LEU A 7 13.92 13.15 24.55
N HIS A 8 14.19 11.94 25.02
CA HIS A 8 15.04 11.67 26.19
C HIS A 8 16.38 11.03 25.82
N THR A 9 16.38 10.08 24.88
CA THR A 9 17.60 9.39 24.43
C THR A 9 17.50 8.99 22.96
N ARG A 10 18.66 8.89 22.31
CA ARG A 10 18.82 8.38 20.94
C ARG A 10 19.57 7.06 20.88
N GLU A 11 20.19 6.65 21.98
CA GLU A 11 20.84 5.36 22.09
C GLU A 11 19.79 4.30 22.39
N VAL A 12 19.73 3.28 21.54
CA VAL A 12 18.81 2.15 21.69
C VAL A 12 19.56 0.84 21.65
N VAL A 13 19.07 -0.11 22.43
CA VAL A 13 19.49 -1.52 22.36
C VAL A 13 18.25 -2.33 22.01
N TYR A 14 18.35 -3.13 20.93
CA TYR A 14 17.26 -3.99 20.50
C TYR A 14 17.38 -5.38 21.10
N LEU A 15 16.28 -5.86 21.69
CA LEU A 15 16.17 -7.23 22.18
C LEU A 15 15.66 -8.16 21.08
N HIS A 16 16.18 -9.38 21.06
CA HIS A 16 15.71 -10.50 20.23
C HIS A 16 14.76 -11.41 21.01
N ASP A 17 14.04 -12.27 20.29
CA ASP A 17 13.06 -13.18 20.86
C ASP A 17 13.68 -14.09 21.94
N GLY A 18 13.19 -13.95 23.18
CA GLY A 18 13.64 -14.76 24.32
C GLY A 18 14.82 -14.19 25.09
N GLU A 19 15.27 -12.98 24.78
CA GLU A 19 16.22 -12.25 25.61
C GLU A 19 15.52 -11.54 26.78
N VAL A 20 16.20 -11.46 27.91
CA VAL A 20 15.75 -10.78 29.13
C VAL A 20 16.73 -9.67 29.47
N ALA A 21 16.26 -8.42 29.52
CA ALA A 21 17.06 -7.29 29.95
C ALA A 21 16.81 -6.93 31.41
N VAL A 22 17.88 -6.76 32.18
CA VAL A 22 17.88 -6.20 33.53
C VAL A 22 18.40 -4.77 33.43
N ILE A 23 17.53 -3.80 33.77
CA ILE A 23 17.80 -2.37 33.61
C ILE A 23 17.90 -1.72 35.00
N GLN A 24 19.03 -1.06 35.26
CA GLN A 24 19.30 -0.24 36.44
C GLN A 24 19.75 1.16 35.99
N PRO A 25 19.77 2.18 36.88
CA PRO A 25 20.14 3.55 36.50
C PRO A 25 21.49 3.69 35.79
N ASP A 26 22.44 2.79 36.07
CA ASP A 26 23.82 2.80 35.59
C ASP A 26 24.22 1.49 34.87
N LYS A 27 23.28 0.57 34.64
CA LYS A 27 23.60 -0.77 34.13
C LYS A 27 22.50 -1.35 33.23
N LEU A 28 22.92 -1.94 32.11
CA LEU A 28 22.10 -2.79 31.25
C LEU A 28 22.79 -4.15 31.12
N GLU A 29 22.13 -5.21 31.58
CA GLU A 29 22.54 -6.59 31.34
C GLU A 29 21.47 -7.29 30.51
N VAL A 30 21.88 -8.06 29.50
CA VAL A 30 20.96 -8.84 28.68
C VAL A 30 21.35 -10.31 28.77
N TYR A 31 20.37 -11.17 28.96
CA TYR A 31 20.56 -12.62 29.05
C TYR A 31 19.71 -13.35 28.02
N ASP A 32 20.19 -14.47 27.50
CA ASP A 32 19.40 -15.37 26.66
C ASP A 32 18.56 -16.36 27.48
N ARG A 33 17.83 -17.26 26.80
CA ARG A 33 17.01 -18.29 27.44
C ARG A 33 17.79 -19.28 28.31
N SER A 34 19.11 -19.38 28.13
CA SER A 34 20.00 -20.21 28.93
C SER A 34 20.62 -19.47 30.12
N MET A 35 20.22 -18.21 30.35
CA MET A 35 20.79 -17.29 31.34
C MET A 35 22.25 -16.92 31.04
N ALA A 36 22.72 -17.09 29.80
CA ALA A 36 24.03 -16.61 29.39
C ALA A 36 23.95 -15.12 29.05
N GLU A 37 24.96 -14.34 29.47
CA GLU A 37 25.05 -12.92 29.18
C GLU A 37 25.28 -12.69 27.68
N VAL A 38 24.47 -11.81 27.08
CA VAL A 38 24.51 -11.41 25.68
C VAL A 38 25.04 -9.99 25.62
N LEU A 39 26.19 -9.82 24.96
CA LEU A 39 26.73 -8.50 24.67
C LEU A 39 25.86 -7.81 23.61
N LYS A 40 25.37 -6.62 23.96
CA LYS A 40 24.59 -5.77 23.06
C LYS A 40 25.35 -4.49 22.78
N GLU A 41 25.41 -4.13 21.51
CA GLU A 41 25.88 -2.82 21.09
C GLU A 41 24.71 -1.84 21.10
N SER A 42 24.95 -0.61 21.55
CA SER A 42 23.97 0.47 21.41
C SER A 42 24.04 1.05 20.01
N GLU A 43 22.86 1.28 19.45
CA GLU A 43 22.71 1.93 18.16
C GLU A 43 22.17 3.34 18.39
N THR A 44 22.76 4.34 17.74
CA THR A 44 22.18 5.68 17.70
C THR A 44 21.07 5.71 16.65
N VAL A 45 19.83 5.93 17.07
CA VAL A 45 18.71 6.14 16.13
C VAL A 45 18.99 7.39 15.31
N ALA A 46 19.09 7.23 13.98
CA ALA A 46 19.29 8.33 13.06
C ALA A 46 18.15 9.35 13.21
N SER A 47 18.52 10.61 13.48
CA SER A 47 17.60 11.73 13.55
C SER A 47 17.11 12.08 12.14
N GLN A 48 16.07 11.41 11.65
CA GLN A 48 15.23 12.05 10.66
C GLN A 48 14.39 13.09 11.42
N ASN A 49 14.57 14.37 11.09
CA ASN A 49 13.65 15.43 11.52
C ASN A 49 12.30 15.21 10.83
N GLU A 50 11.60 14.14 11.22
CA GLU A 50 10.25 13.88 10.76
C GLU A 50 9.31 14.69 11.64
N ASP A 51 8.60 15.63 11.02
CA ASP A 51 7.54 16.36 11.69
C ASP A 51 6.38 15.41 11.99
N VAL A 52 6.40 14.87 13.22
CA VAL A 52 5.35 14.02 13.80
C VAL A 52 4.19 14.84 14.39
N THR A 53 4.16 16.16 14.19
CA THR A 53 3.03 17.00 14.60
C THR A 53 1.94 16.99 13.54
N LYS A 54 0.73 17.41 13.90
CA LYS A 54 -0.38 17.61 12.94
C LYS A 54 -0.19 18.86 12.07
N GLY A 55 0.71 19.77 12.44
CA GLY A 55 0.84 21.08 11.81
C GLY A 55 -0.50 21.83 11.80
N THR A 56 -0.94 22.24 10.61
CA THR A 56 -2.21 22.96 10.39
C THR A 56 -3.40 22.04 10.10
N TYR A 57 -3.21 20.73 10.06
CA TYR A 57 -4.27 19.76 9.77
C TYR A 57 -5.01 19.33 11.04
N GLU A 58 -6.30 19.01 10.89
CA GLU A 58 -7.16 18.56 12.00
C GLU A 58 -6.83 17.14 12.47
N HIS A 59 -6.44 16.28 11.52
CA HIS A 59 -6.16 14.87 11.72
C HIS A 59 -4.79 14.51 11.10
N TYR A 60 -4.08 13.58 11.72
CA TYR A 60 -2.88 12.96 11.14
C TYR A 60 -3.19 12.34 9.80
N THR A 61 -4.32 11.62 9.71
CA THR A 61 -4.79 10.99 8.48
C THR A 61 -4.92 12.01 7.33
N LEU A 62 -5.45 13.22 7.60
CA LEU A 62 -5.55 14.26 6.57
C LEU A 62 -4.18 14.81 6.18
N LYS A 63 -3.32 15.10 7.16
CA LYS A 63 -1.93 15.52 6.90
C LYS A 63 -1.22 14.52 6.00
N GLU A 64 -1.30 13.25 6.34
CA GLU A 64 -0.62 12.17 5.62
C GLU A 64 -1.16 11.97 4.21
N ILE A 65 -2.47 12.17 3.98
CA ILE A 65 -3.04 12.21 2.62
C ILE A 65 -2.42 13.35 1.80
N PHE A 66 -2.28 14.54 2.40
CA PHE A 66 -1.74 15.72 1.74
C PHE A 66 -0.21 15.69 1.57
N GLU A 67 0.50 14.86 2.34
CA GLU A 67 1.95 14.65 2.21
C GLU A 67 2.32 13.76 1.00
N GLN A 68 1.36 13.06 0.40
CA GLN A 68 1.62 12.06 -0.64
C GLN A 68 2.42 12.57 -1.86
N PRO A 69 2.22 13.78 -2.39
CA PRO A 69 3.09 14.31 -3.44
C PRO A 69 4.58 14.31 -3.03
N GLN A 70 4.87 14.71 -1.79
CA GLN A 70 6.24 14.75 -1.28
C GLN A 70 6.77 13.34 -0.98
N THR A 71 5.95 12.46 -0.41
CA THR A 71 6.41 11.09 -0.08
C THR A 71 6.64 10.25 -1.34
N ILE A 72 5.88 10.50 -2.42
CA ILE A 72 6.14 9.93 -3.74
C ILE A 72 7.47 10.45 -4.30
N ARG A 73 7.75 11.76 -4.19
CA ARG A 73 9.07 12.30 -4.60
C ARG A 73 10.21 11.64 -3.81
N ASN A 74 10.05 11.47 -2.50
CA ASN A 74 11.04 10.80 -1.66
C ASN A 74 11.25 9.33 -2.04
N ALA A 75 10.17 8.62 -2.39
CA ALA A 75 10.21 7.24 -2.83
C ALA A 75 10.90 7.04 -4.19
N LEU A 76 10.92 8.07 -5.05
CA LEU A 76 11.62 8.10 -6.34
C LEU A 76 13.07 8.59 -6.24
N LEU A 77 13.37 9.42 -5.24
CA LEU A 77 14.64 10.14 -5.13
C LEU A 77 15.84 9.19 -5.18
N ALA A 78 16.77 9.48 -6.09
CA ALA A 78 18.01 8.74 -6.31
C ALA A 78 17.85 7.24 -6.65
N ARG A 79 16.68 6.82 -7.12
CA ARG A 79 16.39 5.40 -7.44
C ARG A 79 16.28 5.08 -8.92
N TYR A 80 16.59 6.03 -9.80
CA TYR A 80 16.48 5.81 -11.24
C TYR A 80 17.66 6.36 -12.02
N LEU A 81 17.93 5.70 -13.14
CA LEU A 81 18.98 6.02 -14.08
C LEU A 81 18.31 6.40 -15.40
N GLU A 82 18.00 7.70 -15.54
CA GLU A 82 17.19 8.23 -16.63
C GLU A 82 17.80 7.91 -18.00
N ASP A 83 19.11 8.08 -18.14
CA ASP A 83 19.84 7.76 -19.38
C ASP A 83 19.72 6.29 -19.78
N TYR A 84 19.44 5.38 -18.85
CA TYR A 84 19.37 3.93 -19.09
C TYR A 84 17.94 3.37 -19.08
N GLY A 85 16.94 4.22 -18.79
CA GLY A 85 15.54 3.82 -18.67
C GLY A 85 15.36 2.68 -17.67
N THR A 86 16.07 2.73 -16.53
CA THR A 86 16.05 1.68 -15.51
C THR A 86 16.17 2.28 -14.11
N VAL A 87 16.14 1.43 -13.10
CA VAL A 87 16.22 1.81 -11.69
C VAL A 87 17.49 1.31 -11.02
N CYS A 88 17.87 1.99 -9.94
CA CYS A 88 18.89 1.55 -9.00
C CYS A 88 18.25 1.52 -7.62
N LEU A 89 17.89 0.33 -7.15
CA LEU A 89 17.34 0.17 -5.81
C LEU A 89 18.49 -0.13 -4.85
N GLU A 90 18.58 0.68 -3.80
CA GLU A 90 19.56 0.52 -2.74
C GLU A 90 19.19 -0.68 -1.84
N GLU A 91 20.18 -1.21 -1.11
CA GLU A 91 19.97 -2.15 0.01
C GLU A 91 19.21 -3.44 -0.35
N LEU A 92 19.29 -3.85 -1.61
CA LEU A 92 18.67 -5.09 -2.10
C LEU A 92 19.24 -6.34 -1.42
N GLY A 93 20.48 -6.31 -0.90
CA GLY A 93 21.10 -7.39 -0.12
C GLY A 93 21.34 -8.72 -0.85
N LEU A 94 20.68 -8.93 -1.99
CA LEU A 94 20.80 -10.06 -2.88
C LEU A 94 21.70 -9.75 -4.06
N ASP A 95 22.29 -10.80 -4.63
CA ASP A 95 23.10 -10.68 -5.84
C ASP A 95 22.22 -10.43 -7.08
N ALA A 96 22.74 -9.69 -8.06
CA ALA A 96 22.04 -9.41 -9.32
C ALA A 96 21.58 -10.72 -10.02
N HIS A 97 22.35 -11.80 -9.88
CA HIS A 97 22.00 -13.11 -10.44
C HIS A 97 20.75 -13.73 -9.81
N GLU A 98 20.36 -13.39 -8.59
CA GLU A 98 19.11 -13.87 -7.98
C GLU A 98 17.89 -13.23 -8.65
N PHE A 99 17.95 -11.93 -8.92
CA PHE A 99 16.87 -11.21 -9.63
C PHE A 99 16.74 -11.66 -11.10
N ILE A 100 17.86 -11.88 -11.78
CA ILE A 100 17.87 -12.38 -13.16
C ILE A 100 17.28 -13.78 -13.24
N ARG A 101 17.61 -14.67 -12.29
CA ARG A 101 17.15 -16.05 -12.26
C ARG A 101 15.76 -16.23 -11.68
N ALA A 102 15.16 -15.22 -11.04
CA ALA A 102 13.85 -15.34 -10.41
C ALA A 102 12.80 -15.87 -11.39
N GLU A 103 12.32 -17.09 -11.21
CA GLU A 103 11.31 -17.69 -12.10
C GLU A 103 9.89 -17.44 -11.60
N ARG A 104 9.77 -17.02 -10.33
CA ARG A 104 8.50 -16.79 -9.65
C ARG A 104 8.69 -15.73 -8.57
N VAL A 105 7.68 -14.88 -8.39
CA VAL A 105 7.58 -13.98 -7.24
C VAL A 105 6.45 -14.42 -6.33
N LEU A 106 6.71 -14.47 -5.03
CA LEU A 106 5.69 -14.66 -3.99
C LEU A 106 5.64 -13.42 -3.11
N ILE A 107 4.50 -12.75 -3.07
CA ILE A 107 4.29 -11.56 -2.23
C ILE A 107 3.51 -11.96 -0.98
N LEU A 108 3.99 -11.52 0.19
CA LEU A 108 3.38 -11.72 1.49
C LEU A 108 3.06 -10.38 2.14
N ALA A 109 1.80 -10.17 2.52
CA ALA A 109 1.38 -8.97 3.23
C ALA A 109 0.02 -9.15 3.92
N CYS A 110 -0.37 -8.16 4.74
CA CYS A 110 -1.70 -8.07 5.35
C CYS A 110 -2.34 -6.70 5.03
N GLY A 111 -3.68 -6.67 5.00
CA GLY A 111 -4.47 -5.43 4.88
C GLY A 111 -4.09 -4.55 3.68
N THR A 112 -3.92 -3.25 3.91
CA THR A 112 -3.52 -2.28 2.87
C THR A 112 -2.23 -2.67 2.13
N SER A 113 -1.24 -3.28 2.81
CA SER A 113 -0.02 -3.76 2.14
C SER A 113 -0.27 -4.95 1.23
N TRP A 114 -1.28 -5.77 1.53
CA TRP A 114 -1.73 -6.83 0.64
C TRP A 114 -2.41 -6.27 -0.61
N HIS A 115 -3.20 -5.20 -0.49
CA HIS A 115 -3.74 -4.51 -1.67
C HIS A 115 -2.62 -3.95 -2.57
N ALA A 116 -1.56 -3.36 -1.99
CA ALA A 116 -0.41 -2.88 -2.77
C ALA A 116 0.32 -4.02 -3.48
N GLY A 117 0.55 -5.13 -2.78
CA GLY A 117 1.11 -6.36 -3.35
C GLY A 117 0.24 -6.93 -4.48
N PHE A 118 -1.09 -6.84 -4.37
CA PHE A 118 -1.99 -7.31 -5.41
C PHE A 118 -1.96 -6.42 -6.67
N VAL A 119 -1.84 -5.10 -6.55
CA VAL A 119 -1.54 -4.24 -7.72
C VAL A 119 -0.20 -4.65 -8.35
N ALA A 120 0.82 -4.89 -7.52
CA ALA A 120 2.15 -5.29 -8.00
C ALA A 120 2.17 -6.66 -8.69
N ALA A 121 1.34 -7.61 -8.27
CA ALA A 121 1.22 -8.90 -8.94
C ALA A 121 0.83 -8.74 -10.42
N TYR A 122 -0.16 -7.87 -10.71
CA TYR A 122 -0.50 -7.54 -12.10
C TYR A 122 0.69 -6.90 -12.83
N MET A 123 1.39 -5.95 -12.19
CA MET A 123 2.54 -5.26 -12.81
C MET A 123 3.67 -6.23 -13.14
N LEU A 124 4.03 -7.12 -12.21
CA LEU A 124 5.12 -8.09 -12.37
C LEU A 124 4.82 -9.13 -13.46
N GLU A 125 3.58 -9.63 -13.52
CA GLU A 125 3.19 -10.57 -14.56
C GLU A 125 3.14 -9.91 -15.94
N GLU A 126 2.62 -8.69 -16.03
CA GLU A 126 2.42 -8.00 -17.29
C GLU A 126 3.73 -7.43 -17.84
N LEU A 127 4.46 -6.69 -17.00
CA LEU A 127 5.64 -5.91 -17.41
C LEU A 127 6.94 -6.69 -17.27
N ALA A 128 7.11 -7.48 -16.20
CA ALA A 128 8.32 -8.26 -16.00
C ALA A 128 8.22 -9.70 -16.53
N ARG A 129 6.99 -10.16 -16.85
CA ARG A 129 6.71 -11.52 -17.34
C ARG A 129 7.13 -12.61 -16.35
N ILE A 130 6.95 -12.34 -15.05
CA ILE A 130 7.24 -13.28 -13.97
C ILE A 130 5.93 -13.71 -13.31
N PRO A 131 5.60 -15.02 -13.30
CA PRO A 131 4.47 -15.54 -12.53
C PRO A 131 4.50 -15.05 -11.10
N THR A 132 3.44 -14.37 -10.67
CA THR A 132 3.42 -13.72 -9.36
C THR A 132 2.21 -14.15 -8.55
N GLN A 133 2.48 -14.69 -7.37
CA GLN A 133 1.44 -15.06 -6.42
C GLN A 133 1.45 -14.06 -5.27
N ILE A 134 0.27 -13.58 -4.87
CA ILE A 134 0.07 -12.72 -3.71
C ILE A 134 -0.76 -13.49 -2.67
N GLU A 135 -0.31 -13.47 -1.42
CA GLU A 135 -0.90 -14.24 -0.33
C GLU A 135 -1.10 -13.36 0.90
N ILE A 136 -2.22 -13.58 1.60
CA ILE A 136 -2.47 -12.94 2.89
C ILE A 136 -1.60 -13.67 3.92
N SER A 137 -0.70 -12.97 4.59
CA SER A 137 0.30 -13.61 5.47
C SER A 137 -0.33 -14.44 6.58
N SER A 138 -1.46 -14.00 7.14
CA SER A 138 -2.19 -14.69 8.21
C SER A 138 -2.68 -16.07 7.80
N GLU A 139 -3.08 -16.24 6.54
CA GLU A 139 -3.48 -17.54 5.99
C GLU A 139 -2.26 -18.36 5.56
N PHE A 140 -1.25 -17.68 4.99
CA PHE A 140 -0.08 -18.33 4.44
C PHE A 140 0.76 -19.04 5.50
N ARG A 141 0.94 -18.43 6.68
CA ARG A 141 1.74 -19.00 7.78
C ARG A 141 1.24 -20.36 8.29
N TYR A 142 -0.02 -20.70 8.00
CA TYR A 142 -0.61 -22.00 8.36
C TYR A 142 -0.59 -23.01 7.21
N LYS A 143 -0.08 -22.63 6.04
CA LYS A 143 0.20 -23.57 4.95
C LYS A 143 1.48 -24.33 5.26
N ASN A 144 1.65 -25.50 4.64
CA ASN A 144 2.98 -26.07 4.43
C ASN A 144 3.47 -25.58 3.05
N PRO A 145 4.15 -24.42 2.95
CA PRO A 145 4.43 -23.82 1.66
C PRO A 145 5.42 -24.67 0.87
N ILE A 146 5.13 -24.80 -0.43
CA ILE A 146 6.04 -25.35 -1.43
C ILE A 146 6.93 -24.20 -1.90
N VAL A 147 8.21 -24.27 -1.56
CA VAL A 147 9.23 -23.32 -2.05
C VAL A 147 9.92 -23.96 -3.24
N GLN A 148 9.67 -23.43 -4.43
CA GLN A 148 10.35 -23.85 -5.64
C GLN A 148 11.70 -23.12 -5.75
N ASP A 149 12.66 -23.74 -6.43
CA ASP A 149 13.92 -23.08 -6.76
C ASP A 149 13.66 -21.75 -7.50
N ASN A 150 14.56 -20.78 -7.30
CA ASN A 150 14.45 -19.44 -7.90
C ASN A 150 13.16 -18.67 -7.55
N THR A 151 12.51 -18.99 -6.42
CA THR A 151 11.40 -18.19 -5.90
C THR A 151 11.94 -16.97 -5.16
N LEU A 152 11.59 -15.78 -5.64
CA LEU A 152 11.85 -14.52 -4.96
C LEU A 152 10.65 -14.15 -4.10
N VAL A 153 10.86 -13.99 -2.79
CA VAL A 153 9.80 -13.60 -1.86
C VAL A 153 9.87 -12.11 -1.59
N VAL A 154 8.73 -11.43 -1.65
CA VAL A 154 8.59 -10.00 -1.33
C VAL A 154 7.64 -9.85 -0.14
N ALA A 155 8.18 -9.51 1.03
CA ALA A 155 7.39 -9.29 2.24
C ALA A 155 7.13 -7.79 2.43
N ILE A 156 5.86 -7.38 2.47
CA ILE A 156 5.47 -5.96 2.51
C ILE A 156 4.84 -5.65 3.86
N SER A 157 5.39 -4.66 4.57
CA SER A 157 4.80 -4.13 5.80
C SER A 157 5.23 -2.69 6.04
N GLN A 158 4.27 -1.79 6.27
CA GLN A 158 4.58 -0.41 6.65
C GLN A 158 5.41 -0.36 7.93
N SER A 159 4.97 -1.05 9.00
CA SER A 159 5.63 -1.03 10.30
C SER A 159 6.89 -1.89 10.34
N GLY A 160 6.94 -2.94 9.53
CA GLY A 160 7.96 -3.99 9.62
C GLY A 160 7.84 -4.87 10.86
N GLU A 161 6.71 -4.77 11.58
CA GLU A 161 6.43 -5.48 12.85
C GLU A 161 5.15 -6.33 12.78
N THR A 162 4.58 -6.53 11.60
CA THR A 162 3.36 -7.34 11.42
C THR A 162 3.68 -8.81 11.68
N ALA A 163 3.14 -9.37 12.78
CA ALA A 163 3.51 -10.70 13.27
C ALA A 163 3.32 -11.80 12.22
N ASP A 164 2.18 -11.79 11.51
CA ASP A 164 1.90 -12.80 10.47
C ASP A 164 2.88 -12.74 9.30
N THR A 165 3.23 -11.53 8.85
CA THR A 165 4.20 -11.35 7.73
C THR A 165 5.59 -11.80 8.14
N ILE A 166 6.01 -11.50 9.37
CA ILE A 166 7.31 -11.95 9.90
C ILE A 166 7.31 -13.48 10.03
N ALA A 167 6.25 -14.08 10.57
CA ALA A 167 6.15 -15.53 10.72
C ALA A 167 6.18 -16.26 9.36
N ALA A 168 5.41 -15.78 8.38
CA ALA A 168 5.39 -16.33 7.03
C ALA A 168 6.75 -16.20 6.33
N MET A 169 7.44 -15.06 6.51
CA MET A 169 8.79 -14.86 6.00
C MET A 169 9.79 -15.85 6.63
N ARG A 170 9.80 -15.97 7.96
CA ARG A 170 10.72 -16.88 8.68
C ARG A 170 10.56 -18.33 8.19
N GLU A 171 9.32 -18.78 7.98
CA GLU A 171 9.04 -20.12 7.43
C GLU A 171 9.60 -20.32 6.01
N LEU A 172 9.46 -19.32 5.13
CA LEU A 172 10.01 -19.39 3.77
C LEU A 172 11.54 -19.36 3.76
N LYS A 173 12.15 -18.53 4.61
CA LYS A 173 13.61 -18.50 4.79
C LYS A 173 14.15 -19.82 5.30
N ALA A 174 13.48 -20.43 6.29
CA ALA A 174 13.86 -21.75 6.82
C ALA A 174 13.83 -22.84 5.73
N LYS A 175 13.04 -22.64 4.66
CA LYS A 175 12.95 -23.51 3.48
C LYS A 175 13.84 -23.08 2.30
N GLY A 176 14.69 -22.07 2.49
CA GLY A 176 15.71 -21.65 1.52
C GLY A 176 15.25 -20.61 0.50
N ALA A 177 14.12 -19.94 0.69
CA ALA A 177 13.71 -18.84 -0.18
C ALA A 177 14.51 -17.55 0.12
N SER A 178 14.90 -16.82 -0.93
CA SER A 178 15.45 -15.46 -0.80
C SER A 178 14.32 -14.45 -0.59
N VAL A 179 14.44 -13.59 0.42
CA VAL A 179 13.39 -12.63 0.81
C VAL A 179 13.89 -11.20 0.72
N ILE A 180 13.15 -10.37 -0.02
CA ILE A 180 13.22 -8.92 0.04
C ILE A 180 12.06 -8.37 0.87
N ALA A 181 12.37 -7.54 1.86
CA ALA A 181 11.38 -6.75 2.57
C ALA A 181 11.10 -5.42 1.83
N ILE A 182 9.87 -4.94 1.90
CA ILE A 182 9.49 -3.56 1.56
C ILE A 182 8.88 -2.94 2.81
N CYS A 183 9.63 -2.03 3.42
CA CYS A 183 9.40 -1.56 4.78
C CYS A 183 9.49 -0.02 4.89
N ASN A 184 8.72 0.63 5.77
CA ASN A 184 8.91 2.08 6.00
C ASN A 184 9.91 2.35 7.11
N LYS A 185 9.92 1.49 8.14
CA LYS A 185 10.68 1.69 9.37
C LYS A 185 12.03 0.98 9.32
N GLN A 186 13.10 1.76 9.37
CA GLN A 186 14.47 1.27 9.54
C GLN A 186 14.64 0.53 10.86
N GLY A 187 15.46 -0.53 10.86
CA GLY A 187 15.72 -1.36 12.04
C GLY A 187 14.53 -2.20 12.52
N SER A 188 13.41 -2.24 11.77
CA SER A 188 12.29 -3.11 12.10
C SER A 188 12.64 -4.59 11.97
N THR A 189 11.89 -5.45 12.66
CA THR A 189 12.12 -6.91 12.64
C THR A 189 12.15 -7.47 11.23
N LEU A 190 11.18 -7.10 10.39
CA LEU A 190 11.14 -7.53 8.99
C LEU A 190 12.37 -7.05 8.20
N ALA A 191 12.83 -5.81 8.43
CA ALA A 191 13.99 -5.25 7.73
C ALA A 191 15.30 -5.95 8.12
N ARG A 192 15.44 -6.34 9.39
CA ARG A 192 16.66 -7.00 9.90
C ARG A 192 16.75 -8.47 9.50
N GLU A 193 15.62 -9.14 9.41
CA GLU A 193 15.59 -10.59 9.17
C GLU A 193 15.46 -10.97 7.70
N ALA A 194 15.03 -10.06 6.83
CA ALA A 194 15.05 -10.26 5.37
C ALA A 194 16.49 -10.28 4.82
N ASP A 195 16.67 -10.82 3.62
CA ASP A 195 17.98 -10.83 2.95
C ASP A 195 18.34 -9.47 2.34
N GLY A 196 17.32 -8.65 2.04
CA GLY A 196 17.45 -7.21 1.80
C GLY A 196 16.16 -6.45 2.14
N CYS A 197 16.20 -5.12 2.26
CA CYS A 197 15.00 -4.29 2.35
C CYS A 197 15.06 -3.11 1.39
N ILE A 198 13.92 -2.77 0.79
CA ILE A 198 13.70 -1.51 0.09
C ILE A 198 12.84 -0.61 0.97
N PHE A 199 13.41 0.50 1.45
CA PHE A 199 12.67 1.42 2.30
C PHE A 199 11.68 2.30 1.52
N LEU A 200 10.50 2.57 2.07
CA LEU A 200 9.51 3.43 1.40
C LEU A 200 9.88 4.92 1.38
N ARG A 201 10.62 5.39 2.41
CA ARG A 201 10.95 6.81 2.63
C ARG A 201 9.69 7.71 2.72
N ALA A 202 8.60 7.18 3.28
CA ALA A 202 7.34 7.91 3.46
C ALA A 202 7.29 8.76 4.75
N GLY A 203 8.31 8.64 5.60
CA GLY A 203 8.31 9.20 6.95
C GLY A 203 7.30 8.54 7.89
N ALA A 204 7.27 8.95 9.16
CA ALA A 204 6.36 8.42 10.16
C ALA A 204 4.89 8.58 9.74
N GLU A 205 4.14 7.48 9.79
CA GLU A 205 2.70 7.44 9.55
C GLU A 205 2.01 7.13 10.89
N ILE A 206 1.35 8.13 11.46
CA ILE A 206 0.75 8.12 12.79
C ILE A 206 -0.71 7.71 12.73
N GLY A 207 -1.47 8.18 11.73
CA GLY A 207 -2.87 7.81 11.56
C GLY A 207 -3.01 6.29 11.41
N VAL A 208 -3.95 5.65 12.12
CA VAL A 208 -4.13 4.19 12.06
C VAL A 208 -4.38 3.73 10.62
N CYS A 209 -5.21 4.48 9.90
CA CYS A 209 -5.52 4.26 8.51
C CYS A 209 -4.31 4.55 7.61
N SER A 210 -3.74 3.52 6.96
CA SER A 210 -2.59 3.72 6.08
C SER A 210 -2.96 4.50 4.81
N THR A 211 -2.13 5.47 4.43
CA THR A 211 -2.36 6.38 3.30
C THR A 211 -1.09 6.57 2.46
N LYS A 212 -0.15 7.39 2.92
CA LYS A 212 1.13 7.65 2.24
C LYS A 212 2.02 6.42 2.14
N ALA A 213 1.94 5.49 3.10
CA ALA A 213 2.68 4.25 2.99
C ALA A 213 2.15 3.37 1.86
N PHE A 214 0.84 3.36 1.59
CA PHE A 214 0.25 2.62 0.48
C PHE A 214 0.74 3.16 -0.88
N THR A 215 0.68 4.48 -1.10
CA THR A 215 1.12 5.06 -2.37
C THR A 215 2.63 4.97 -2.54
N SER A 216 3.42 5.12 -1.48
CA SER A 216 4.86 4.84 -1.53
C SER A 216 5.16 3.35 -1.79
N GLN A 217 4.37 2.41 -1.27
CA GLN A 217 4.48 0.97 -1.61
C GLN A 217 4.25 0.75 -3.11
N LEU A 218 3.19 1.34 -3.68
CA LEU A 218 2.93 1.23 -5.11
C LEU A 218 4.09 1.77 -5.94
N VAL A 219 4.63 2.94 -5.60
CA VAL A 219 5.80 3.53 -6.30
C VAL A 219 7.01 2.60 -6.22
N VAL A 220 7.35 2.11 -5.03
CA VAL A 220 8.49 1.21 -4.84
C VAL A 220 8.31 -0.11 -5.59
N LEU A 221 7.09 -0.68 -5.57
CA LEU A 221 6.77 -1.90 -6.31
C LEU A 221 6.80 -1.69 -7.83
N SER A 222 6.41 -0.51 -8.32
CA SER A 222 6.55 -0.15 -9.73
C SER A 222 8.02 -0.01 -10.14
N LEU A 223 8.86 0.62 -9.30
CA LEU A 223 10.31 0.67 -9.52
C LEU A 223 10.93 -0.74 -9.53
N PHE A 224 10.55 -1.57 -8.56
CA PHE A 224 10.99 -2.96 -8.48
C PHE A 224 10.58 -3.78 -9.72
N THR A 225 9.34 -3.59 -10.17
CA THR A 225 8.85 -4.21 -11.42
C THR A 225 9.65 -3.74 -12.63
N LEU A 226 9.90 -2.43 -12.74
CA LEU A 226 10.72 -1.86 -13.81
C LEU A 226 12.14 -2.44 -13.82
N MET A 227 12.75 -2.62 -12.64
CA MET A 227 14.06 -3.27 -12.50
C MET A 227 14.05 -4.67 -13.13
N LEU A 228 13.10 -5.52 -12.70
CA LEU A 228 13.01 -6.90 -13.17
C LEU A 228 12.66 -6.99 -14.65
N ALA A 229 11.80 -6.11 -15.14
CA ALA A 229 11.44 -6.03 -16.55
C ALA A 229 12.64 -5.67 -17.44
N ARG A 230 13.46 -4.69 -17.01
CA ARG A 230 14.67 -4.23 -17.71
C ARG A 230 15.81 -5.23 -17.66
N MET A 231 15.86 -6.08 -16.64
CA MET A 231 16.77 -7.24 -16.59
C MET A 231 16.35 -8.38 -17.54
N ARG A 232 15.18 -8.26 -18.20
CA ARG A 232 14.62 -9.29 -19.08
C ARG A 232 14.47 -8.79 -20.51
N HIS A 233 13.28 -8.30 -20.85
CA HIS A 233 12.87 -8.07 -22.23
C HIS A 233 12.41 -6.65 -22.50
N MET A 234 12.06 -5.88 -21.46
CA MET A 234 11.64 -4.49 -21.62
C MET A 234 12.81 -3.69 -22.18
N SER A 235 12.56 -2.91 -23.22
CA SER A 235 13.54 -2.02 -23.87
C SER A 235 13.89 -0.81 -22.99
N ARG A 236 14.93 -0.07 -23.39
CA ARG A 236 15.32 1.18 -22.72
C ARG A 236 14.23 2.23 -22.88
N GLU A 237 13.62 2.29 -24.05
CA GLU A 237 12.59 3.25 -24.43
C GLU A 237 11.32 3.02 -23.61
N GLU A 238 10.82 1.78 -23.54
CA GLU A 238 9.68 1.41 -22.69
C GLU A 238 9.95 1.70 -21.20
N GLY A 239 11.17 1.39 -20.74
CA GLY A 239 11.58 1.70 -19.37
C GLY A 239 11.60 3.21 -19.08
N ALA A 240 12.09 4.01 -20.02
CA ALA A 240 12.10 5.47 -19.91
C ALA A 240 10.68 6.07 -19.93
N GLU A 241 9.76 5.49 -20.71
CA GLU A 241 8.35 5.90 -20.73
C GLU A 241 7.67 5.64 -19.38
N LEU A 242 7.84 4.45 -18.80
CA LEU A 242 7.30 4.13 -17.48
C LEU A 242 7.92 5.01 -16.40
N LEU A 243 9.23 5.27 -16.48
CA LEU A 243 9.92 6.15 -15.54
C LEU A 243 9.41 7.60 -15.62
N LYS A 244 9.17 8.12 -16.82
CA LYS A 244 8.57 9.45 -17.02
C LYS A 244 7.17 9.52 -16.42
N ALA A 245 6.37 8.47 -16.56
CA ALA A 245 5.05 8.39 -15.93
C ALA A 245 5.14 8.37 -14.40
N LEU A 246 6.09 7.60 -13.83
CA LEU A 246 6.39 7.60 -12.39
C LEU A 246 6.77 8.99 -11.87
N GLN A 247 7.64 9.71 -12.59
CA GLN A 247 8.06 11.07 -12.24
C GLN A 247 6.91 12.09 -12.27
N GLY A 248 5.87 11.84 -13.07
CA GLY A 248 4.67 12.69 -13.14
C GLY A 248 3.69 12.48 -11.98
N LEU A 249 3.78 11.37 -11.23
CA LEU A 249 2.83 11.03 -10.18
C LEU A 249 2.66 12.09 -9.08
N PRO A 250 3.71 12.76 -8.56
CA PRO A 250 3.55 13.80 -7.56
C PRO A 250 2.58 14.90 -8.00
N ASP A 251 2.70 15.36 -9.25
CA ASP A 251 1.87 16.45 -9.78
C ASP A 251 0.45 15.94 -10.07
N GLN A 252 0.31 14.69 -10.52
CA GLN A 252 -1.00 14.05 -10.71
C GLN A 252 -1.74 13.91 -9.37
N VAL A 253 -1.05 13.47 -8.32
CA VAL A 253 -1.61 13.39 -6.97
C VAL A 253 -1.97 14.78 -6.45
N GLN A 254 -1.12 15.78 -6.66
CA GLN A 254 -1.43 17.16 -6.30
C GLN A 254 -2.69 17.67 -7.00
N ALA A 255 -2.90 17.34 -8.28
CA ALA A 255 -4.11 17.70 -9.01
C ALA A 255 -5.38 17.04 -8.41
N VAL A 256 -5.28 15.81 -7.90
CA VAL A 256 -6.38 15.17 -7.14
C VAL A 256 -6.61 15.89 -5.81
N LEU A 257 -5.55 16.23 -5.07
CA LEU A 257 -5.67 16.97 -3.81
C LEU A 257 -6.31 18.35 -4.00
N ASN A 258 -6.07 19.01 -5.13
CA ASN A 258 -6.69 20.30 -5.46
C ASN A 258 -8.23 20.19 -5.64
N GLN A 259 -8.77 18.98 -5.85
CA GLN A 259 -10.21 18.72 -5.94
C GLN A 259 -10.87 18.51 -4.57
N THR A 260 -10.13 18.66 -3.47
CA THR A 260 -10.62 18.51 -2.09
C THR A 260 -11.99 19.17 -1.83
N PRO A 261 -12.23 20.45 -2.20
CA PRO A 261 -13.54 21.08 -1.94
C PRO A 261 -14.71 20.35 -2.62
N TYR A 262 -14.50 19.84 -3.84
CA TYR A 262 -15.52 19.10 -4.57
C TYR A 262 -15.75 17.72 -3.96
N ILE A 263 -14.66 16.99 -3.63
CA ILE A 263 -14.75 15.68 -2.98
C ILE A 263 -15.46 15.80 -1.62
N GLN A 264 -15.25 16.89 -0.87
CA GLN A 264 -15.96 17.15 0.38
C GLN A 264 -17.47 17.31 0.17
N VAL A 265 -17.91 17.99 -0.90
CA VAL A 265 -19.35 18.10 -1.24
C VAL A 265 -19.95 16.74 -1.53
N LEU A 266 -19.24 15.90 -2.30
CA LEU A 266 -19.68 14.54 -2.59
C LEU A 266 -19.74 13.70 -1.31
N ALA A 267 -18.71 13.74 -0.48
CA ALA A 267 -18.70 13.01 0.79
C ALA A 267 -19.92 13.33 1.66
N ARG A 268 -20.34 14.60 1.77
CA ARG A 268 -21.56 14.99 2.47
C ARG A 268 -22.82 14.34 1.89
N LYS A 269 -22.95 14.31 0.56
CA LYS A 269 -24.07 13.66 -0.15
C LYS A 269 -24.14 12.16 0.19
N TYR A 270 -23.00 11.51 0.29
CA TYR A 270 -22.89 10.06 0.45
C TYR A 270 -22.78 9.59 1.92
N ALA A 271 -22.48 10.47 2.88
CA ALA A 271 -22.27 10.11 4.28
C ALA A 271 -23.49 9.47 4.99
N ARG A 272 -24.68 9.66 4.42
CA ARG A 272 -25.96 9.10 4.92
C ARG A 272 -26.15 7.61 4.63
N PHE A 273 -25.36 7.01 3.76
CA PHE A 273 -25.52 5.61 3.37
C PHE A 273 -24.73 4.69 4.31
N GLU A 274 -25.25 3.49 4.53
CA GLU A 274 -24.65 2.51 5.47
C GLU A 274 -23.94 1.35 4.74
N ASN A 275 -24.22 1.15 3.46
CA ASN A 275 -23.66 0.05 2.67
C ASN A 275 -23.10 0.57 1.35
N PHE A 276 -21.88 0.19 1.01
CA PHE A 276 -21.22 0.60 -0.23
C PHE A 276 -20.63 -0.61 -0.95
N PHE A 277 -20.76 -0.60 -2.27
CA PHE A 277 -19.89 -1.39 -3.15
C PHE A 277 -18.75 -0.53 -3.68
N TYR A 278 -17.58 -1.14 -3.81
CA TYR A 278 -16.43 -0.58 -4.50
C TYR A 278 -16.09 -1.51 -5.65
N LEU A 279 -16.13 -1.02 -6.89
CA LEU A 279 -15.94 -1.85 -8.08
C LEU A 279 -14.72 -1.41 -8.87
N GLY A 280 -13.95 -2.39 -9.34
CA GLY A 280 -12.84 -2.18 -10.26
C GLY A 280 -12.50 -3.43 -11.04
N ARG A 281 -11.64 -3.31 -12.04
CA ARG A 281 -11.09 -4.42 -12.84
C ARG A 281 -9.58 -4.27 -12.96
N ARG A 282 -8.86 -5.39 -13.07
CA ARG A 282 -7.38 -5.40 -13.20
C ARG A 282 -6.73 -4.54 -12.11
N TYR A 283 -5.93 -3.53 -12.43
CA TYR A 283 -5.27 -2.64 -11.46
C TYR A 283 -6.27 -1.90 -10.56
N MET A 284 -7.48 -1.64 -11.06
CA MET A 284 -8.53 -0.97 -10.32
C MET A 284 -9.24 -1.87 -9.31
N TYR A 285 -9.15 -3.19 -9.44
CA TYR A 285 -9.79 -4.08 -8.47
C TYR A 285 -9.11 -4.01 -7.08
N PRO A 286 -7.78 -4.19 -6.95
CA PRO A 286 -7.11 -3.97 -5.68
C PRO A 286 -7.25 -2.52 -5.16
N ALA A 287 -7.28 -1.52 -6.05
CA ALA A 287 -7.54 -0.14 -5.64
C ALA A 287 -8.96 0.05 -5.08
N ALA A 288 -9.95 -0.65 -5.62
CA ALA A 288 -11.31 -0.66 -5.10
C ALA A 288 -11.41 -1.36 -3.74
N LEU A 289 -10.66 -2.46 -3.53
CA LEU A 289 -10.54 -3.11 -2.22
C LEU A 289 -9.93 -2.15 -1.18
N GLU A 290 -8.88 -1.42 -1.57
CA GLU A 290 -8.26 -0.42 -0.70
C GLU A 290 -9.23 0.72 -0.37
N GLY A 291 -9.91 1.30 -1.36
CA GLY A 291 -10.91 2.34 -1.12
C GLY A 291 -12.03 1.89 -0.18
N ALA A 292 -12.50 0.65 -0.33
CA ALA A 292 -13.49 0.07 0.57
C ALA A 292 -12.95 -0.10 1.99
N LEU A 293 -11.71 -0.57 2.12
CA LEU A 293 -11.05 -0.72 3.42
C LEU A 293 -10.91 0.64 4.11
N LYS A 294 -10.46 1.69 3.41
CA LYS A 294 -10.38 3.05 3.97
C LYS A 294 -11.73 3.51 4.48
N LEU A 295 -12.78 3.43 3.66
CA LEU A 295 -14.11 3.86 4.09
C LEU A 295 -14.57 3.08 5.33
N LYS A 296 -14.36 1.76 5.35
CA LYS A 296 -14.74 0.90 6.48
C LYS A 296 -13.99 1.24 7.77
N GLU A 297 -12.68 1.43 7.69
CA GLU A 297 -11.80 1.67 8.85
C GLU A 297 -12.18 2.95 9.60
N ILE A 298 -12.39 4.06 8.89
CA ILE A 298 -12.53 5.38 9.54
C ILE A 298 -13.97 5.89 9.61
N SER A 299 -14.91 5.36 8.81
CA SER A 299 -16.32 5.80 8.84
C SER A 299 -17.30 4.78 9.43
N TYR A 300 -16.84 3.54 9.62
CA TYR A 300 -17.63 2.38 10.08
C TYR A 300 -18.77 1.96 9.16
N ILE A 301 -18.78 2.47 7.92
CA ILE A 301 -19.71 2.05 6.87
C ILE A 301 -19.34 0.65 6.38
N ASN A 302 -20.36 -0.17 6.09
CA ASN A 302 -20.16 -1.47 5.48
C ASN A 302 -19.78 -1.32 3.99
N ALA A 303 -18.48 -1.16 3.73
CA ALA A 303 -17.93 -1.02 2.39
C ALA A 303 -17.26 -2.32 1.92
N ASN A 304 -17.64 -2.80 0.73
CA ASN A 304 -17.13 -4.07 0.18
C ASN A 304 -16.60 -3.87 -1.24
N GLY A 305 -15.34 -4.23 -1.46
CA GLY A 305 -14.72 -4.21 -2.77
C GLY A 305 -14.96 -5.51 -3.54
N TYR A 306 -15.35 -5.40 -4.81
CA TYR A 306 -15.60 -6.54 -5.70
C TYR A 306 -14.97 -6.30 -7.07
N PRO A 307 -14.48 -7.36 -7.74
CA PRO A 307 -14.13 -7.27 -9.14
C PRO A 307 -15.43 -7.02 -9.92
N ALA A 308 -15.48 -5.97 -10.74
CA ALA A 308 -16.73 -5.53 -11.36
C ALA A 308 -17.41 -6.61 -12.23
N GLY A 309 -16.61 -7.54 -12.79
CA GLY A 309 -17.12 -8.68 -13.55
C GLY A 309 -17.92 -9.69 -12.75
N GLU A 310 -17.68 -9.79 -11.44
CA GLU A 310 -18.34 -10.77 -10.58
C GLU A 310 -19.70 -10.31 -10.06
N MET A 311 -20.14 -9.08 -10.39
CA MET A 311 -21.40 -8.53 -9.90
C MET A 311 -22.58 -9.47 -10.15
N LYS A 312 -22.69 -10.05 -11.34
CA LYS A 312 -23.77 -10.97 -11.71
C LYS A 312 -23.76 -12.32 -10.99
N HIS A 313 -22.67 -12.66 -10.33
CA HIS A 313 -22.48 -13.95 -9.68
C HIS A 313 -22.97 -13.95 -8.22
N GLY A 314 -23.89 -13.03 -7.88
CA GLY A 314 -24.50 -12.93 -6.55
C GLY A 314 -24.57 -11.50 -6.01
N PRO A 315 -23.45 -10.74 -5.94
CA PRO A 315 -23.38 -9.43 -5.27
C PRO A 315 -24.39 -8.40 -5.78
N ILE A 316 -24.77 -8.45 -7.06
CA ILE A 316 -25.74 -7.54 -7.68
C ILE A 316 -27.13 -7.57 -7.03
N ALA A 317 -27.47 -8.63 -6.28
CA ALA A 317 -28.72 -8.74 -5.54
C ALA A 317 -28.86 -7.68 -4.42
N LEU A 318 -27.74 -7.10 -3.97
CA LEU A 318 -27.71 -6.06 -2.93
C LEU A 318 -27.75 -4.63 -3.50
N ILE A 319 -27.78 -4.45 -4.82
CA ILE A 319 -27.83 -3.13 -5.44
C ILE A 319 -29.25 -2.57 -5.38
N ASP A 320 -29.39 -1.42 -4.72
CA ASP A 320 -30.61 -0.61 -4.66
C ASP A 320 -30.29 0.87 -4.41
N ALA A 321 -31.31 1.71 -4.28
CA ALA A 321 -31.17 3.15 -4.02
C ALA A 321 -30.46 3.51 -2.70
N LYS A 322 -30.23 2.55 -1.80
CA LYS A 322 -29.58 2.72 -0.50
C LYS A 322 -28.15 2.16 -0.47
N CYS A 323 -27.70 1.51 -1.55
CA CYS A 323 -26.36 0.96 -1.68
C CYS A 323 -25.59 1.65 -2.82
N PRO A 324 -24.95 2.79 -2.56
CA PRO A 324 -24.07 3.44 -3.52
C PRO A 324 -22.89 2.55 -3.93
N THR A 325 -22.45 2.75 -5.18
CA THR A 325 -21.29 2.11 -5.77
C THR A 325 -20.22 3.15 -6.08
N VAL A 326 -19.02 2.98 -5.50
CA VAL A 326 -17.82 3.72 -5.88
C VAL A 326 -17.07 2.93 -6.95
N ALA A 327 -17.03 3.44 -8.17
CA ALA A 327 -16.49 2.73 -9.32
C ALA A 327 -15.16 3.28 -9.79
N PHE A 328 -14.12 2.45 -9.82
CA PHE A 328 -12.78 2.80 -10.29
C PHE A 328 -12.67 2.51 -11.79
N CYS A 329 -12.64 3.59 -12.58
CA CYS A 329 -12.77 3.59 -14.04
C CYS A 329 -11.53 4.20 -14.72
N ALA A 330 -10.33 3.96 -14.17
CA ALA A 330 -9.07 4.50 -14.67
C ALA A 330 -8.14 3.42 -15.25
N ASP A 331 -8.69 2.34 -15.80
CA ASP A 331 -7.96 1.30 -16.54
C ASP A 331 -8.50 1.25 -17.98
N LYS A 332 -7.66 1.64 -18.95
CA LYS A 332 -8.06 1.81 -20.35
C LYS A 332 -8.45 0.49 -20.98
N LEU A 333 -7.71 -0.57 -20.67
CA LEU A 333 -7.93 -1.91 -21.23
C LEU A 333 -9.33 -2.46 -20.87
N THR A 334 -9.79 -2.21 -19.65
CA THR A 334 -11.04 -2.79 -19.12
C THR A 334 -12.19 -1.80 -19.04
N TYR A 335 -11.98 -0.54 -19.46
CA TYR A 335 -12.93 0.56 -19.31
C TYR A 335 -14.33 0.26 -19.85
N GLU A 336 -14.45 -0.20 -21.10
CA GLU A 336 -15.76 -0.52 -21.70
C GLU A 336 -16.51 -1.61 -20.93
N LYS A 337 -15.78 -2.62 -20.40
CA LYS A 337 -16.37 -3.68 -19.59
C LYS A 337 -16.83 -3.15 -18.25
N THR A 338 -16.06 -2.25 -17.64
CA THR A 338 -16.46 -1.55 -16.42
C THR A 338 -17.71 -0.70 -16.65
N LEU A 339 -17.79 0.08 -17.73
CA LEU A 339 -19.00 0.85 -18.09
C LEU A 339 -20.23 -0.06 -18.23
N SER A 340 -20.09 -1.21 -18.88
CA SER A 340 -21.19 -2.19 -18.98
C SER A 340 -21.65 -2.67 -17.60
N ASN A 341 -20.75 -2.89 -16.65
CA ASN A 341 -21.14 -3.26 -15.28
C ASN A 341 -21.85 -2.11 -14.55
N LEU A 342 -21.44 -0.86 -14.78
CA LEU A 342 -22.09 0.31 -14.20
C LEU A 342 -23.49 0.53 -14.75
N MET A 343 -23.75 0.23 -16.02
CA MET A 343 -25.11 0.24 -16.56
C MET A 343 -26.02 -0.76 -15.84
N GLU A 344 -25.49 -1.90 -15.40
CA GLU A 344 -26.25 -2.91 -14.65
C GLU A 344 -26.57 -2.46 -13.23
N VAL A 345 -25.65 -1.73 -12.59
CA VAL A 345 -25.88 -1.06 -11.29
C VAL A 345 -26.95 0.01 -11.44
N LYS A 346 -26.81 0.88 -12.45
CA LYS A 346 -27.77 1.96 -12.74
C LYS A 346 -29.17 1.43 -13.04
N ALA A 347 -29.27 0.33 -13.81
CA ALA A 347 -30.54 -0.31 -14.12
C ALA A 347 -31.30 -0.83 -12.89
N ARG A 348 -30.62 -0.98 -11.74
CA ARG A 348 -31.19 -1.39 -10.44
C ARG A 348 -31.35 -0.22 -9.46
N GLY A 349 -31.11 1.01 -9.92
CA GLY A 349 -31.27 2.22 -9.12
C GLY A 349 -30.17 2.45 -8.09
N GLY A 350 -29.03 1.74 -8.20
CA GLY A 350 -27.85 1.98 -7.36
C GLY A 350 -27.20 3.32 -7.71
N PRO A 351 -26.98 4.24 -6.74
CA PRO A 351 -26.23 5.47 -6.98
C PRO A 351 -24.78 5.16 -7.35
N ILE A 352 -24.21 5.86 -8.32
CA ILE A 352 -22.85 5.61 -8.81
C ILE A 352 -21.99 6.87 -8.64
N LEU A 353 -20.94 6.74 -7.84
CA LEU A 353 -19.81 7.67 -7.78
C LEU A 353 -18.64 7.07 -8.56
N ALA A 354 -18.30 7.63 -9.71
CA ALA A 354 -17.15 7.15 -10.49
C ALA A 354 -15.87 7.91 -10.16
N ILE A 355 -14.77 7.20 -9.95
CA ILE A 355 -13.41 7.73 -9.99
C ILE A 355 -12.87 7.37 -11.38
N ALA A 356 -12.78 8.33 -12.28
CA ALA A 356 -12.51 8.09 -13.69
C ALA A 356 -11.33 8.92 -14.20
N GLU A 357 -10.59 8.41 -15.17
CA GLU A 357 -9.54 9.18 -15.83
C GLU A 357 -10.12 10.41 -16.55
N GLU A 358 -9.39 11.52 -16.58
CA GLU A 358 -9.79 12.72 -17.33
C GLU A 358 -10.11 12.38 -18.80
N GLY A 359 -11.27 12.84 -19.27
CA GLY A 359 -11.76 12.56 -20.62
C GLY A 359 -12.18 11.11 -20.87
N ALA A 360 -12.48 10.34 -19.82
CA ALA A 360 -13.18 9.07 -19.94
C ALA A 360 -14.57 9.26 -20.57
N GLU A 361 -14.73 8.79 -21.81
CA GLU A 361 -15.94 9.01 -22.59
C GLU A 361 -17.14 8.23 -22.05
N GLY A 362 -18.33 8.85 -22.04
CA GLY A 362 -19.59 8.20 -21.65
C GLY A 362 -19.83 8.04 -20.15
N ILE A 363 -18.83 8.20 -19.27
CA ILE A 363 -18.99 8.00 -17.82
C ILE A 363 -20.03 8.94 -17.21
N THR A 364 -20.09 10.20 -17.67
CA THR A 364 -21.03 11.22 -17.18
C THR A 364 -22.48 10.95 -17.54
N GLY A 365 -22.74 10.08 -18.55
CA GLY A 365 -24.09 9.62 -18.86
C GLY A 365 -24.56 8.46 -17.96
N ILE A 366 -23.62 7.79 -17.27
CA ILE A 366 -23.88 6.59 -16.48
C ILE A 366 -23.79 6.91 -14.99
N ALA A 367 -22.68 7.49 -14.52
CA ALA A 367 -22.49 7.84 -13.12
C ALA A 367 -23.35 9.04 -12.68
N ASP A 368 -23.76 9.06 -11.40
CA ASP A 368 -24.47 10.19 -10.79
C ASP A 368 -23.52 11.31 -10.41
N ASP A 369 -22.30 10.98 -9.98
CA ASP A 369 -21.21 11.91 -9.73
C ASP A 369 -19.88 11.32 -10.21
N VAL A 370 -18.92 12.18 -10.56
CA VAL A 370 -17.62 11.76 -11.08
C VAL A 370 -16.50 12.57 -10.45
N ILE A 371 -15.50 11.89 -9.88
CA ILE A 371 -14.21 12.47 -9.51
C ILE A 371 -13.24 12.13 -10.64
N PHE A 372 -12.72 13.16 -11.31
CA PHE A 372 -11.74 12.94 -12.38
C PHE A 372 -10.32 12.87 -11.82
N VAL A 373 -9.54 11.90 -12.28
CA VAL A 373 -8.11 11.77 -11.95
C VAL A 373 -7.26 11.99 -13.20
N PRO A 374 -6.06 12.59 -13.08
CA PRO A 374 -5.22 12.86 -14.24
C PRO A 374 -4.83 11.60 -15.02
N ARG A 375 -4.58 11.78 -16.32
CA ARG A 375 -4.19 10.67 -17.21
C ARG A 375 -2.82 10.11 -16.87
N THR A 376 -2.71 8.78 -16.86
CA THR A 376 -1.43 8.07 -16.68
C THR A 376 -1.46 6.68 -17.33
N VAL A 377 -0.37 5.92 -17.23
CA VAL A 377 -0.34 4.52 -17.68
C VAL A 377 -1.16 3.64 -16.73
N ASP A 378 -1.86 2.62 -17.25
CA ASP A 378 -2.77 1.78 -16.47
C ASP A 378 -2.12 1.20 -15.20
N ALA A 379 -0.85 0.78 -15.28
CA ALA A 379 -0.10 0.22 -14.15
C ALA A 379 0.06 1.20 -12.97
N LEU A 380 -0.02 2.52 -13.22
CA LEU A 380 0.17 3.57 -12.22
C LEU A 380 -1.13 4.27 -11.80
N SER A 381 -2.24 4.03 -12.51
CA SER A 381 -3.50 4.75 -12.27
C SER A 381 -4.15 4.44 -10.91
N ALA A 382 -3.72 3.35 -10.27
CA ALA A 382 -4.17 2.99 -8.92
C ALA A 382 -3.74 4.04 -7.88
N ILE A 383 -2.64 4.75 -8.11
CA ILE A 383 -2.10 5.75 -7.18
C ILE A 383 -3.04 6.96 -7.08
N PRO A 384 -3.28 7.76 -8.14
CA PRO A 384 -4.17 8.92 -8.05
C PRO A 384 -5.62 8.52 -7.73
N SER A 385 -6.08 7.35 -8.20
CA SER A 385 -7.44 6.85 -7.88
C SER A 385 -7.62 6.54 -6.40
N SER A 386 -6.59 5.97 -5.74
CA SER A 386 -6.64 5.68 -4.31
C SER A 386 -6.59 6.96 -3.47
N VAL A 387 -5.87 7.99 -3.90
CA VAL A 387 -5.86 9.31 -3.23
C VAL A 387 -7.26 9.94 -3.25
N ALA A 388 -7.95 9.87 -4.38
CA ALA A 388 -9.34 10.34 -4.47
C ALA A 388 -10.26 9.58 -3.51
N ALA A 389 -10.11 8.25 -3.43
CA ALA A 389 -10.88 7.41 -2.51
C ALA A 389 -10.55 7.67 -1.03
N GLN A 390 -9.28 7.94 -0.69
CA GLN A 390 -8.84 8.31 0.66
C GLN A 390 -9.46 9.64 1.10
N LEU A 391 -9.45 10.68 0.24
CA LEU A 391 -10.11 11.95 0.53
C LEU A 391 -11.61 11.76 0.74
N PHE A 392 -12.26 10.98 -0.13
CA PHE A 392 -13.68 10.67 0.00
C PHE A 392 -13.98 9.97 1.33
N ALA A 393 -13.23 8.93 1.69
CA ALA A 393 -13.38 8.23 2.97
C ALA A 393 -13.17 9.16 4.17
N TYR A 394 -12.14 10.00 4.14
CA TYR A 394 -11.85 10.98 5.19
C TYR A 394 -13.03 11.93 5.41
N PHE A 395 -13.55 12.54 4.34
CA PHE A 395 -14.65 13.49 4.49
C PHE A 395 -15.98 12.82 4.84
N VAL A 396 -16.21 11.57 4.43
CA VAL A 396 -17.37 10.80 4.89
C VAL A 396 -17.27 10.52 6.39
N ALA A 397 -16.11 10.07 6.87
CA ALA A 397 -15.86 9.86 8.30
C ALA A 397 -16.03 11.15 9.11
N LYS A 398 -15.50 12.26 8.60
CA LYS A 398 -15.65 13.58 9.23
C LYS A 398 -17.11 14.02 9.33
N GLU A 399 -17.88 13.86 8.26
CA GLU A 399 -19.30 14.21 8.25
C GLU A 399 -20.11 13.35 9.23
N ARG A 400 -19.69 12.10 9.44
CA ARG A 400 -20.29 11.19 10.43
C ARG A 400 -19.81 11.42 11.86
N GLY A 401 -18.87 12.35 12.09
CA GLY A 401 -18.28 12.59 13.41
C GLY A 401 -17.54 11.38 13.98
N ALA A 402 -16.94 10.55 13.12
CA ALA A 402 -16.19 9.37 13.55
C ALA A 402 -14.78 9.73 14.06
N GLU A 403 -14.23 8.89 14.94
CA GLU A 403 -12.83 8.98 15.38
C GLU A 403 -11.87 8.55 14.25
N ILE A 404 -11.26 9.52 13.55
CA ILE A 404 -10.50 9.27 12.31
C ILE A 404 -9.07 8.76 12.59
N ASP A 405 -8.34 9.42 13.50
CA ASP A 405 -6.93 9.06 13.75
C ASP A 405 -6.79 7.80 14.62
N GLN A 406 -7.80 7.51 15.44
CA GLN A 406 -7.85 6.37 16.36
C GLN A 406 -9.21 5.66 16.27
N PRO A 407 -9.51 5.03 15.13
CA PRO A 407 -10.77 4.33 14.94
C PRO A 407 -10.92 3.19 15.95
N ARG A 408 -12.16 2.97 16.41
CA ARG A 408 -12.47 1.96 17.42
C ARG A 408 -12.00 0.57 16.97
N ASN A 409 -11.50 -0.22 17.92
CA ASN A 409 -11.07 -1.61 17.74
C ASN A 409 -9.86 -1.83 16.80
N LEU A 410 -9.20 -0.76 16.34
CA LEU A 410 -8.04 -0.87 15.46
C LEU A 410 -6.78 -0.37 16.15
N ALA A 411 -5.66 -0.99 15.83
CA ALA A 411 -4.32 -0.55 16.20
C ALA A 411 -3.50 -0.31 14.93
N LYS A 412 -2.55 0.63 14.98
CA LYS A 412 -1.71 0.99 13.82
C LYS A 412 -0.91 -0.20 13.27
N SER A 413 -0.44 -1.08 14.15
CA SER A 413 0.28 -2.30 13.79
C SER A 413 -0.27 -3.45 14.61
N VAL A 414 -0.59 -4.56 13.93
CA VAL A 414 -0.96 -5.82 14.57
C VAL A 414 0.34 -6.57 14.87
N THR A 415 0.83 -6.42 16.10
CA THR A 415 2.09 -7.01 16.58
C THR A 415 1.88 -8.25 17.43
N VAL A 416 0.63 -8.64 17.64
CA VAL A 416 0.20 -9.83 18.40
C VAL A 416 -0.91 -10.53 17.61
N GLU A 417 -1.09 -11.82 17.88
CA GLU A 417 -2.20 -12.61 17.34
C GLU A 417 -3.52 -12.29 18.05
#